data_AF-A8XWL0-F1
#
_entry.id   AF-A8XWL0-F1
#
_cell.length_a   1.000
_cell.length_b   1.000
_cell.length_c   1.000
_cell.angle_alpha   90.00
_cell.angle_beta   90.00
_cell.angle_gamma   90.00
#
_symmetry.space_group_name_H-M   'P 1'
#
loop_
_entity.id
_entity.type
_entity.pdbx_description
1 polymer ?
#
loop_
_entity_poly.entity_id
_entity_poly.type
_entity_poly.pdbx_seq_one_letter_code
_entity_poly.pdbx_strand_id
1 'polypeptide(L)'
;MSIDNLILFDCVHIDLAGFMFSEIDLNRYLKSWINRCNPRMDFLKAYGYFIDLEEALRDIDKPNVSPPKRFYTHDNLCRPFDAEGGITIRRNNKDLGTIKLEFAETPYSIPPISYFFTFVVWTSN
;
A
#
# COMPACT_ATOMS: atom_id res chain seq x y z
N MET A 1 1.12 17.80 1.54
CA MET A 1 1.84 16.73 0.81
C MET A 1 1.03 16.37 -0.42
N SER A 2 1.66 16.06 -1.56
CA SER A 2 0.99 15.67 -2.82
C SER A 2 1.49 14.30 -3.30
N ILE A 3 0.81 13.73 -4.29
CA ILE A 3 1.29 12.50 -4.97
C ILE A 3 2.66 12.71 -5.62
N ASP A 4 2.92 13.89 -6.20
CA ASP A 4 4.21 14.19 -6.79
C ASP A 4 5.33 14.15 -5.75
N ASN A 5 5.09 14.64 -4.53
CA ASN A 5 6.06 14.55 -3.44
C ASN A 5 6.33 13.09 -3.05
N LEU A 6 5.28 12.27 -2.98
CA LEU A 6 5.40 10.86 -2.60
C LEU A 6 6.21 10.05 -3.61
N ILE A 7 5.99 10.28 -4.91
CA ILE A 7 6.73 9.63 -6.01
C ILE A 7 8.24 9.90 -5.92
N LEU A 8 8.64 11.02 -5.31
CA LEU A 8 10.03 11.44 -5.14
C LEU A 8 10.70 10.91 -3.86
N PHE A 9 9.97 10.23 -2.96
CA PHE A 9 10.55 9.71 -1.72
C PHE A 9 11.59 8.60 -1.99
N ASP A 10 12.74 8.67 -1.32
CA ASP A 10 13.71 7.57 -1.28
C ASP A 10 13.74 6.91 0.10
N CYS A 11 12.64 6.23 0.44
CA CYS A 11 12.43 5.64 1.75
C CYS A 11 12.17 4.13 1.65
N VAL A 12 12.63 3.38 2.65
CA VAL A 12 12.27 1.95 2.81
C VAL A 12 10.86 1.81 3.38
N HIS A 13 10.55 2.65 4.37
CA HIS A 13 9.28 2.66 5.08
C HIS A 13 8.65 4.05 5.00
N ILE A 14 7.39 4.09 4.56
CA ILE A 14 6.62 5.32 4.42
C ILE A 14 5.33 5.19 5.24
N ASP A 15 5.18 6.04 6.25
CA ASP A 15 3.93 6.17 7.02
C ASP A 15 3.36 7.57 6.79
N LEU A 16 2.18 7.62 6.19
CA LEU A 16 1.49 8.85 5.83
C LEU A 16 0.27 9.04 6.75
N ALA A 17 0.52 9.63 7.91
CA ALA A 17 -0.54 10.10 8.79
C ALA A 17 -1.24 11.32 8.14
N GLY A 18 -2.51 11.16 7.76
CA GLY A 18 -3.36 12.23 7.23
C GLY A 18 -3.22 12.52 5.74
N PHE A 19 -2.53 11.69 4.97
CA PHE A 19 -2.58 11.76 3.51
C PHE A 19 -3.74 10.91 2.99
N MET A 20 -4.76 11.59 2.48
CA MET A 20 -5.95 10.95 1.93
C MET A 20 -5.77 10.72 0.44
N PHE A 21 -5.61 9.45 0.05
CA PHE A 21 -5.67 9.09 -1.36
C PHE A 21 -7.12 9.10 -1.84
N SER A 22 -7.35 9.70 -3.01
CA SER A 22 -8.46 9.27 -3.87
C SER A 22 -8.06 7.98 -4.62
N GLU A 23 -9.03 7.29 -5.21
CA GLU A 23 -8.80 6.16 -6.10
C GLU A 23 -7.90 6.57 -7.28
N ILE A 24 -8.10 7.78 -7.81
CA ILE A 24 -7.29 8.36 -8.91
C ILE A 24 -5.84 8.57 -8.46
N ASP A 25 -5.64 9.12 -7.27
CA ASP A 25 -4.32 9.34 -6.69
C ASP A 25 -3.58 8.03 -6.45
N LEU A 26 -4.28 7.02 -5.90
CA LEU A 26 -3.70 5.71 -5.65
C LEU A 26 -3.36 5.00 -6.96
N ASN A 27 -4.24 5.05 -7.96
CA ASN A 27 -3.98 4.50 -9.29
C ASN A 27 -2.72 5.13 -9.92
N ARG A 28 -2.63 6.47 -9.86
CA ARG A 28 -1.48 7.22 -10.38
C ARG A 28 -0.19 6.84 -9.66
N TYR A 29 -0.24 6.73 -8.34
CA TYR A 29 0.91 6.29 -7.54
C TYR A 29 1.34 4.87 -7.91
N LEU A 30 0.42 3.91 -7.95
CA LEU A 30 0.72 2.50 -8.25
C LEU A 30 1.27 2.31 -9.67
N LYS A 31 0.72 3.01 -10.67
CA LYS A 31 1.30 3.04 -12.03
C LYS A 31 2.72 3.61 -12.04
N SER A 32 3.00 4.62 -11.23
CA SER A 32 4.35 5.18 -11.07
C SER A 32 5.30 4.17 -10.40
N TRP A 33 4.83 3.44 -9.39
CA TRP A 33 5.62 2.42 -8.71
C TRP A 33 5.94 1.24 -9.63
N ILE A 34 4.96 0.78 -10.44
CA ILE A 34 5.16 -0.22 -11.50
C ILE A 34 6.27 0.23 -12.47
N ASN A 35 6.32 1.54 -12.76
CA ASN A 35 7.33 2.21 -13.58
C ASN A 35 8.59 2.67 -12.81
N ARG A 36 8.85 2.05 -11.66
CA ARG A 36 10.08 2.17 -10.85
C ARG A 36 10.22 3.40 -9.94
N CYS A 37 9.17 4.16 -9.63
CA CYS A 37 9.27 5.13 -8.53
C CYS A 37 9.42 4.41 -7.18
N ASN A 38 10.10 5.05 -6.22
CA ASN A 38 10.41 4.51 -4.90
C ASN A 38 11.07 3.11 -4.96
N PRO A 39 12.28 2.96 -5.54
CA PRO A 39 12.92 1.66 -5.76
C PRO A 39 13.28 0.90 -4.47
N ARG A 40 13.46 1.61 -3.36
CA ARG A 40 13.84 1.04 -2.05
C ARG A 40 12.67 0.75 -1.12
N MET A 41 11.45 1.12 -1.52
CA MET A 41 10.29 1.01 -0.64
C MET A 41 9.87 -0.44 -0.48
N ASP A 42 9.89 -0.91 0.75
CA ASP A 42 9.35 -2.21 1.16
C ASP A 42 7.94 -2.09 1.72
N PHE A 43 7.59 -0.94 2.30
CA PHE A 43 6.25 -0.73 2.84
C PHE A 43 5.81 0.72 2.83
N LEU A 44 4.54 0.91 2.52
CA LEU A 44 3.81 2.16 2.59
C LEU A 44 2.47 1.95 3.28
N LYS A 45 2.15 2.83 4.22
CA LYS A 45 0.86 2.90 4.87
C LYS A 45 0.32 4.32 4.80
N ALA A 46 -0.96 4.46 4.48
CA ALA A 46 -1.64 5.74 4.58
C ALA A 46 -2.98 5.60 5.30
N TYR A 47 -3.22 6.52 6.21
CA TYR A 47 -4.47 6.62 6.97
C TYR A 47 -5.45 7.54 6.23
N GLY A 48 -6.71 7.14 6.12
CA GLY A 48 -7.70 7.92 5.40
C GLY A 48 -9.11 7.34 5.45
N TYR A 49 -9.84 7.56 4.36
CA TYR A 49 -11.18 7.04 4.17
C TYR A 49 -11.16 5.67 3.48
N PHE A 50 -12.34 5.06 3.37
CA PHE A 50 -12.53 3.92 2.51
C PHE A 50 -12.07 4.25 1.08
N ILE A 51 -11.33 3.32 0.47
CA ILE A 51 -10.88 3.42 -0.93
C ILE A 51 -11.45 2.21 -1.66
N ASP A 52 -12.12 2.43 -2.78
CA ASP A 52 -12.50 1.33 -3.66
C ASP A 52 -11.23 0.80 -4.37
N LEU A 53 -10.70 -0.33 -3.90
CA LEU A 53 -9.50 -0.92 -4.48
C LEU A 53 -9.70 -1.42 -5.91
N GLU A 54 -10.92 -1.80 -6.31
CA GLU A 54 -11.17 -2.21 -7.69
C GLU A 54 -11.03 -1.00 -8.63
N GLU A 55 -11.55 0.14 -8.22
CA GLU A 55 -11.39 1.40 -8.95
C GLU A 55 -9.95 1.89 -8.94
N ALA A 56 -9.30 1.89 -7.78
CA ALA A 56 -7.91 2.31 -7.66
C ALA A 56 -6.94 1.41 -8.43
N LEU A 57 -7.29 0.15 -8.66
CA LEU A 57 -6.51 -0.82 -9.43
C LEU A 57 -7.00 -0.99 -10.88
N ARG A 58 -7.85 -0.08 -11.36
CA ARG A 58 -8.28 -0.06 -12.75
C ARG A 58 -7.06 0.04 -13.68
N ASP A 59 -7.06 -0.79 -14.72
CA ASP A 59 -5.98 -0.93 -15.71
C ASP A 59 -4.62 -1.40 -15.15
N ILE A 60 -4.59 -1.95 -13.93
CA ILE A 60 -3.41 -2.60 -13.37
C ILE A 60 -3.59 -4.13 -13.44
N ASP A 61 -2.57 -4.82 -13.97
CA ASP A 61 -2.54 -6.28 -14.01
C ASP A 61 -2.47 -6.85 -12.59
N LYS A 62 -3.39 -7.78 -12.32
CA LYS A 62 -3.57 -8.45 -11.03
C LYS A 62 -3.27 -9.93 -11.23
N PRO A 63 -1.99 -10.32 -11.24
CA PRO A 63 -1.64 -11.70 -11.48
C PRO A 63 -2.25 -12.60 -10.41
N ASN A 64 -2.79 -13.75 -10.81
CA ASN A 64 -3.27 -14.77 -9.89
C ASN A 64 -2.10 -15.53 -9.24
N VAL A 65 -1.30 -14.80 -8.46
CA VAL A 65 -0.14 -15.30 -7.73
C VAL A 65 -0.29 -14.92 -6.26
N SER A 66 0.04 -15.87 -5.38
CA SER A 66 0.09 -15.60 -3.96
C SER A 66 1.30 -14.70 -3.62
N PRO A 67 1.19 -13.84 -2.60
CA PRO A 67 2.35 -13.13 -2.08
C PRO A 67 3.43 -14.12 -1.64
N PRO A 68 4.73 -13.81 -1.82
CA PRO A 68 5.83 -14.69 -1.41
C PRO A 68 5.83 -15.08 0.07
N LYS A 69 5.32 -14.19 0.93
CA LYS A 69 5.18 -14.39 2.38
C LYS A 69 3.78 -13.99 2.82
N ARG A 70 3.24 -14.67 3.83
CA ARG A 70 1.96 -14.28 4.45
C ARG A 70 2.09 -13.02 5.30
N PHE A 71 3.16 -12.93 6.08
CA PHE A 71 3.36 -11.81 7.01
C PHE A 71 4.56 -10.97 6.61
N TYR A 72 4.38 -9.66 6.63
CA TYR A 72 5.48 -8.70 6.64
C TYR A 72 5.70 -8.19 8.07
N THR A 73 6.96 -8.16 8.50
CA THR A 73 7.37 -7.77 9.85
C THR A 73 8.50 -6.76 9.77
N HIS A 74 8.49 -5.80 10.70
CA HIS A 74 9.53 -4.79 10.86
C HIS A 74 9.40 -4.17 12.25
N ASP A 75 10.52 -3.76 12.84
CA ASP A 75 10.59 -3.12 14.17
C ASP A 75 9.71 -1.86 14.34
N ASN A 76 9.32 -1.21 13.25
CA ASN A 76 8.48 -0.01 13.26
C ASN A 76 6.98 -0.34 13.27
N LEU A 77 6.61 -1.62 13.16
CA LEU A 77 5.23 -2.06 13.13
C LEU A 77 4.83 -2.63 14.49
N CYS A 78 3.76 -2.09 15.07
CA CYS A 78 3.18 -2.63 16.32
C CYS A 78 2.64 -4.06 16.15
N ARG A 79 2.25 -4.43 14.93
CA ARG A 79 1.80 -5.77 14.56
C ARG A 79 2.24 -6.09 13.12
N PRO A 80 2.52 -7.36 12.79
CA PRO A 80 2.80 -7.76 11.42
C PRO A 80 1.65 -7.38 10.47
N PHE A 81 1.99 -7.05 9.23
CA PHE A 81 0.99 -6.97 8.17
C PHE A 81 0.66 -8.38 7.67
N ASP A 82 -0.62 -8.77 7.66
CA ASP A 82 -1.11 -10.03 7.09
C ASP A 82 -1.63 -9.80 5.66
N ALA A 83 -0.95 -10.41 4.70
CA ALA A 83 -1.23 -10.32 3.27
C ALA A 83 -2.48 -11.09 2.83
N GLU A 84 -3.07 -11.94 3.70
CA GLU A 84 -4.30 -12.67 3.39
C GLU A 84 -5.44 -11.71 3.00
N GLY A 85 -6.12 -11.99 1.88
CA GLY A 85 -7.17 -11.12 1.33
C GLY A 85 -6.65 -9.84 0.66
N GLY A 86 -5.34 -9.63 0.57
CA GLY A 86 -4.74 -8.55 -0.21
C GLY A 86 -4.69 -8.85 -1.71
N ILE A 87 -4.59 -7.80 -2.52
CA ILE A 87 -4.47 -7.88 -3.97
C ILE A 87 -3.00 -7.77 -4.35
N THR A 88 -2.49 -8.77 -5.07
CA THR A 88 -1.12 -8.77 -5.57
C THR A 88 -1.03 -8.07 -6.93
N ILE A 89 -0.06 -7.17 -7.06
CA ILE A 89 0.34 -6.52 -8.31
C ILE A 89 1.83 -6.79 -8.58
N ARG A 90 2.25 -6.61 -9.83
CA ARG A 90 3.63 -6.87 -10.25
C ARG A 90 4.27 -5.63 -10.85
N ARG A 91 5.47 -5.32 -10.39
CA ARG A 91 6.33 -4.27 -10.96
C ARG A 91 7.01 -4.76 -12.24
N ASN A 92 7.42 -3.83 -13.11
CA ASN A 92 8.10 -4.19 -14.37
C ASN A 92 9.45 -4.91 -14.17
N ASN A 93 10.10 -4.77 -13.02
CA ASN A 93 11.31 -5.52 -12.67
C ASN A 93 11.02 -6.89 -12.02
N LYS A 94 9.76 -7.32 -11.99
CA LYS A 94 9.23 -8.57 -11.41
C LYS A 94 9.04 -8.57 -9.89
N ASP A 95 9.33 -7.48 -9.18
CA ASP A 95 8.95 -7.37 -7.76
C ASP A 95 7.43 -7.54 -7.63
N LEU A 96 7.02 -8.29 -6.62
CA LEU A 96 5.60 -8.41 -6.26
C LEU A 96 5.30 -7.41 -5.16
N GLY A 97 4.13 -6.79 -5.25
CA GLY A 97 3.60 -5.97 -4.17
C GLY A 97 2.19 -6.41 -3.81
N THR A 98 1.84 -6.36 -2.53
CA THR A 98 0.49 -6.67 -2.04
C THR A 98 -0.13 -5.44 -1.42
N ILE A 99 -1.32 -5.12 -1.89
CA ILE A 99 -2.11 -3.98 -1.45
C ILE A 99 -3.33 -4.50 -0.71
N LYS A 100 -3.64 -3.88 0.42
CA LYS A 100 -4.81 -4.25 1.21
C LYS A 100 -5.42 -3.01 1.84
N LEU A 101 -6.75 -2.91 1.76
CA LEU A 101 -7.51 -1.96 2.56
C LEU A 101 -7.86 -2.64 3.87
N GLU A 102 -7.55 -1.98 4.97
CA GLU A 102 -7.79 -2.44 6.32
C GLU A 102 -8.55 -1.36 7.09
N PHE A 103 -9.10 -1.75 8.23
CA PHE A 103 -9.74 -0.81 9.14
C PHE A 103 -9.36 -1.14 10.58
N ALA A 104 -9.47 -0.13 11.44
CA ALA A 104 -9.37 -0.27 12.87
C ALA A 104 -10.62 0.30 13.53
N GLU A 105 -11.18 -0.46 14.45
CA GLU A 105 -12.24 0.00 15.35
C GLU A 105 -11.60 0.63 16.59
N THR A 106 -12.02 1.85 16.87
CA THR A 106 -11.58 2.65 18.01
C THR A 106 -12.84 3.25 18.65
N PRO A 107 -13.51 2.50 19.56
CA PRO A 107 -14.87 2.82 20.02
C PRO A 107 -15.08 4.22 20.59
N TYR A 108 -14.00 4.86 21.07
CA TYR A 108 -14.03 6.18 21.70
C TYR A 108 -13.54 7.32 20.78
N SER A 109 -13.18 7.03 19.53
CA SER A 109 -12.74 8.03 18.56
C SER A 109 -13.90 8.48 17.65
N ILE A 110 -13.75 9.65 17.02
CA ILE A 110 -14.68 10.16 16.01
C ILE A 110 -13.89 10.38 14.72
N PRO A 111 -14.13 9.60 13.65
CA PRO A 111 -15.06 8.46 13.55
C PRO A 111 -14.55 7.19 14.24
N PRO A 112 -15.43 6.29 14.74
CA PRO A 112 -15.03 5.09 15.47
C PRO A 112 -14.33 4.06 14.59
N ILE A 113 -14.51 4.13 13.26
CA ILE A 113 -13.81 3.28 12.29
C ILE A 113 -12.86 4.17 11.50
N SER A 114 -11.59 3.80 11.49
CA SER A 114 -10.57 4.43 10.66
C SER A 114 -10.10 3.43 9.61
N TYR A 115 -10.10 3.86 8.35
CA TYR A 115 -9.56 3.08 7.25
C TYR A 115 -8.10 3.44 7.02
N PHE A 116 -7.34 2.46 6.56
CA PHE A 116 -5.99 2.68 6.06
C PHE A 116 -5.72 1.65 4.99
N PHE A 117 -4.93 2.03 3.99
CA PHE A 117 -4.38 1.04 3.07
C PHE A 117 -2.92 0.80 3.41
N THR A 118 -2.52 -0.44 3.21
CA THR A 118 -1.15 -0.90 3.36
C THR A 118 -0.69 -1.46 2.02
N PHE A 119 0.51 -1.09 1.61
CA PHE A 119 1.18 -1.60 0.43
C PHE A 119 2.56 -2.13 0.81
N VAL A 120 2.76 -3.44 0.63
CA VAL A 120 4.03 -4.11 0.92
C VAL A 120 4.66 -4.59 -0.37
N VAL A 121 5.96 -4.37 -0.53
CA VAL A 121 6.77 -4.92 -1.61
C VAL A 121 7.57 -6.10 -1.08
N TRP A 122 7.48 -7.21 -1.80
CA TRP A 122 8.17 -8.45 -1.47
C TRP A 122 9.47 -8.51 -2.24
N THR A 123 10.48 -7.82 -1.73
CA THR A 123 11.84 -7.92 -2.27
C THR A 123 12.41 -9.31 -1.94
N SER A 124 13.02 -9.93 -2.94
CA SER A 124 13.80 -11.17 -2.74
C SER A 124 15.15 -10.78 -2.17
N ASN A 125 15.28 -10.76 -0.84
CA ASN A 125 16.60 -10.78 -0.20
C ASN A 125 17.28 -12.13 -0.43
#